data_AF-A0A7S2VZN6-F1
#
_entry.id   AF-A0A7S2VZN6-F1
#
_cell.length_a   1.000
_cell.length_b   1.000
_cell.length_c   1.000
_cell.angle_alpha   90.00
_cell.angle_beta   90.00
_cell.angle_gamma   90.00
#
_symmetry.space_group_name_H-M   'P 1'
#
loop_
_entity.id
_entity.type
_entity.pdbx_description
1 polymer ?
#
loop_
_entity_poly.entity_id
_entity_poly.type
_entity_poly.pdbx_seq_one_letter_code
_entity_poly.pdbx_strand_id
1 'polypeptide(L)'
;RMKFRTMAAVKNRYKPVLFNKLNTVLNFYDSRNYTITDVHADHEFRCIREEIRPIELDVCAPDDYVHEVERSIRTVKERVRCTMRSFPFKRIPRVMVKSVVEKAVKDLNQLPARNGIANTMSPLTMMTEKTFPDYDTLLLEFGTYA
;
A
#
# COMPACT_ATOMS: atom_id res chain seq x y z
N ARG A 1 -13.73 5.01 7.36
CA ARG A 1 -12.76 3.91 7.10
C ARG A 1 -11.38 4.51 6.86
N MET A 2 -10.34 3.96 7.49
CA MET A 2 -8.96 4.41 7.26
C MET A 2 -8.51 3.93 5.89
N LYS A 3 -7.93 4.83 5.07
CA LYS A 3 -7.47 4.49 3.72
C LYS A 3 -5.95 4.48 3.68
N PHE A 4 -5.34 3.60 4.47
CA PHE A 4 -3.89 3.41 4.47
C PHE A 4 -3.50 2.31 3.48
N ARG A 5 -2.40 2.52 2.75
CA ARG A 5 -1.93 1.61 1.70
C ARG A 5 -0.52 1.16 1.99
N THR A 6 -0.28 -0.13 1.91
CA THR A 6 1.06 -0.70 2.01
C THR A 6 1.41 -1.39 0.72
N MET A 7 2.68 -1.33 0.32
CA MET A 7 3.20 -2.05 -0.83
C MET A 7 4.42 -2.84 -0.41
N ALA A 8 4.48 -4.11 -0.83
CA ALA A 8 5.66 -4.94 -0.67
C ALA A 8 6.02 -5.56 -2.03
N ALA A 9 7.28 -5.44 -2.44
CA ALA A 9 7.78 -6.16 -3.60
C ALA A 9 7.93 -7.65 -3.25
N VAL A 10 7.17 -8.50 -3.94
CA VAL A 10 7.19 -9.95 -3.77
C VAL A 10 8.10 -10.57 -4.83
N LYS A 11 9.03 -11.45 -4.42
CA LYS A 11 9.91 -12.16 -5.36
C LYS A 11 9.17 -13.31 -6.05
N ASN A 12 8.48 -14.13 -5.27
CA ASN A 12 7.74 -15.32 -5.72
C ASN A 12 6.37 -15.38 -5.03
N ARG A 13 5.37 -15.97 -5.70
CA ARG A 13 4.00 -16.09 -5.18
C ARG A 13 3.77 -17.33 -4.28
N TYR A 14 4.83 -17.89 -3.72
CA TYR A 14 4.70 -19.08 -2.87
C TYR A 14 4.13 -18.70 -1.50
N LYS A 15 3.33 -19.61 -0.93
CA LYS A 15 2.71 -19.50 0.39
C LYS A 15 3.61 -18.89 1.49
N PRO A 16 4.84 -19.39 1.76
CA PRO A 16 5.67 -18.84 2.84
C PRO A 16 6.08 -17.37 2.60
N VAL A 17 6.25 -16.97 1.33
CA VAL A 17 6.58 -15.58 1.00
C VAL A 17 5.38 -14.68 1.23
N LEU A 18 4.18 -15.12 0.81
CA LEU A 18 2.93 -14.39 1.02
C LEU A 18 2.62 -14.25 2.51
N PHE A 19 2.73 -15.33 3.28
CA PHE A 19 2.51 -15.33 4.73
C PHE A 19 3.45 -14.38 5.46
N ASN A 20 4.76 -14.45 5.19
CA ASN A 20 5.73 -13.56 5.82
C ASN A 20 5.44 -12.08 5.53
N LYS A 21 5.02 -11.76 4.30
CA LYS A 21 4.65 -10.39 3.94
C LYS A 21 3.36 -9.96 4.60
N LEU A 22 2.36 -10.83 4.67
CA LEU A 22 1.12 -10.54 5.36
C LEU A 22 1.36 -10.32 6.86
N ASN A 23 2.14 -11.17 7.53
CA ASN A 23 2.52 -11.00 8.94
C ASN A 23 3.27 -9.68 9.19
N THR A 24 4.14 -9.27 8.28
CA THR A 24 4.80 -7.95 8.41
C THR A 24 3.77 -6.83 8.43
N VAL A 25 2.72 -6.94 7.63
CA VAL A 25 1.63 -5.97 7.60
C VAL A 25 0.77 -6.09 8.85
N LEU A 26 0.35 -7.28 9.27
CA LEU A 26 -0.42 -7.48 10.52
C LEU A 26 0.31 -6.91 11.73
N ASN A 27 1.58 -7.25 11.90
CA ASN A 27 2.42 -6.75 13.00
C ASN A 27 2.56 -5.23 12.97
N PHE A 28 2.54 -4.61 11.78
CA PHE A 28 2.57 -3.16 11.66
C PHE A 28 1.29 -2.49 12.17
N TYR A 29 0.12 -3.12 11.98
CA TYR A 29 -1.14 -2.63 12.54
C TYR A 29 -1.24 -2.92 14.04
N ASP A 30 -0.81 -4.10 14.47
CA ASP A 30 -0.80 -4.52 15.87
C ASP A 30 0.12 -3.63 16.72
N SER A 31 1.30 -3.24 16.19
CA SER A 31 2.21 -2.31 16.87
C SER A 31 1.62 -0.90 17.08
N ARG A 32 0.46 -0.61 16.48
CA ARG A 32 -0.27 0.66 16.58
C ARG A 32 -1.60 0.50 17.30
N ASN A 33 -1.80 -0.62 18.01
CA ASN A 33 -3.01 -0.98 18.73
C ASN A 33 -4.26 -1.09 17.84
N TYR A 34 -4.10 -1.39 16.54
CA TYR A 34 -5.23 -1.71 15.68
C TYR A 34 -5.47 -3.22 15.65
N THR A 35 -6.64 -3.63 16.15
CA THR A 35 -7.10 -5.02 16.03
C THR A 35 -7.70 -5.25 14.65
N ILE A 36 -7.11 -6.14 13.87
CA ILE A 36 -7.65 -6.56 12.57
C ILE A 36 -8.63 -7.72 12.83
N THR A 37 -9.90 -7.53 12.49
CA THR A 37 -10.94 -8.56 12.63
C THR A 37 -11.00 -9.45 11.39
N ASP A 38 -11.03 -8.80 10.22
CA ASP A 38 -11.31 -9.47 8.95
C ASP A 38 -10.32 -9.01 7.88
N VAL A 39 -9.92 -9.95 7.02
CA VAL A 39 -9.08 -9.70 5.85
C VAL A 39 -9.81 -10.21 4.62
N HIS A 40 -10.06 -9.32 3.66
CA HIS A 40 -10.59 -9.71 2.35
C HIS A 40 -9.44 -9.86 1.36
N ALA A 41 -9.35 -11.02 0.72
CA ALA A 41 -8.26 -11.34 -0.20
C ALA A 41 -8.71 -12.20 -1.39
N ASP A 42 -7.88 -12.24 -2.42
CA ASP A 42 -8.08 -13.11 -3.58
C ASP A 42 -7.86 -14.59 -3.23
N HIS A 43 -8.34 -15.50 -4.08
CA HIS A 43 -8.26 -16.94 -3.87
C HIS A 43 -6.82 -17.48 -3.70
N GLU A 44 -5.80 -16.79 -4.21
CA GLU A 44 -4.38 -17.15 -3.99
C GLU A 44 -4.02 -17.17 -2.48
N PHE A 45 -4.70 -16.38 -1.66
CA PHE A 45 -4.46 -16.29 -0.21
C PHE A 45 -5.24 -17.33 0.60
N ARG A 46 -6.11 -18.14 -0.01
CA ARG A 46 -6.84 -19.20 0.70
C ARG A 46 -5.92 -20.15 1.46
N CYS A 47 -4.70 -20.35 0.95
CA CYS A 47 -3.71 -21.27 1.53
C CYS A 47 -3.17 -20.85 2.91
N ILE A 48 -3.32 -19.58 3.31
CA ILE A 48 -2.84 -19.03 4.59
C ILE A 48 -3.96 -18.85 5.63
N ARG A 49 -5.21 -19.21 5.31
CA ARG A 49 -6.39 -19.03 6.17
C ARG A 49 -6.19 -19.58 7.59
N GLU A 50 -5.61 -20.77 7.70
CA GLU A 50 -5.39 -21.43 8.99
C GLU A 50 -4.28 -20.78 9.81
N GLU A 51 -3.33 -20.10 9.16
CA GLU A 51 -2.14 -19.53 9.81
C GLU A 51 -2.39 -18.16 10.41
N ILE A 52 -3.44 -17.46 9.97
CA ILE A 52 -3.78 -16.10 10.43
C ILE A 52 -4.88 -16.06 11.49
N ARG A 53 -5.37 -17.23 11.95
CA ARG A 53 -6.36 -17.30 13.03
C ARG A 53 -5.80 -16.60 14.28
N PRO A 54 -6.62 -15.81 15.01
CA PRO A 54 -8.09 -15.77 14.98
C PRO A 54 -8.71 -14.85 13.90
N ILE A 55 -7.93 -14.18 13.05
CA ILE A 55 -8.43 -13.23 12.05
C ILE A 55 -9.23 -13.99 10.97
N GLU A 56 -10.42 -13.51 10.63
CA GLU A 56 -11.23 -14.13 9.59
C GLU A 56 -10.70 -13.75 8.20
N LEU A 57 -10.34 -14.76 7.40
CA LEU A 57 -10.00 -14.55 5.99
C LEU A 57 -11.24 -14.78 5.12
N ASP A 58 -11.76 -13.69 4.57
CA ASP A 58 -12.79 -13.74 3.55
C ASP A 58 -12.13 -13.77 2.16
N VAL A 59 -12.43 -14.81 1.40
CA VAL A 59 -11.84 -15.02 0.08
C VAL A 59 -12.90 -14.70 -0.96
N CYS A 60 -12.62 -13.71 -1.80
CA CYS A 60 -13.52 -13.36 -2.89
C CYS A 60 -13.78 -14.57 -3.81
N ALA A 61 -15.01 -14.68 -4.28
CA ALA A 61 -15.40 -15.71 -5.23
C ALA A 61 -14.55 -15.60 -6.52
N PRO A 62 -14.40 -16.69 -7.29
CA PRO A 62 -13.82 -16.61 -8.62
C PRO A 62 -14.55 -15.54 -9.44
N ASP A 63 -13.81 -14.62 -10.06
CA ASP A 63 -14.30 -13.44 -10.79
C ASP A 63 -14.98 -12.33 -9.96
N ASP A 64 -14.97 -12.44 -8.63
CA ASP A 64 -15.36 -11.34 -7.74
C ASP A 64 -14.12 -10.60 -7.22
N TYR A 65 -14.22 -9.28 -7.12
CA TYR A 65 -13.11 -8.42 -6.74
C TYR A 65 -13.54 -7.48 -5.63
N VAL A 66 -12.66 -7.26 -4.64
CA VAL A 66 -12.85 -6.15 -3.70
C VAL A 66 -12.69 -4.82 -4.45
N HIS A 67 -13.80 -4.25 -4.92
CA HIS A 67 -13.82 -3.05 -5.77
C HIS A 67 -13.02 -1.88 -5.20
N GLU A 68 -12.97 -1.75 -3.86
CA GLU A 68 -12.17 -0.72 -3.18
C GLU A 68 -10.66 -0.90 -3.43
N VAL A 69 -10.18 -2.15 -3.32
CA VAL A 69 -8.77 -2.52 -3.53
C VAL A 69 -8.43 -2.40 -5.02
N GLU A 70 -9.31 -2.83 -5.91
CA GLU A 70 -9.08 -2.76 -7.35
C GLU A 70 -8.97 -1.29 -7.83
N ARG A 71 -9.90 -0.43 -7.39
CA ARG A 71 -9.85 1.02 -7.66
C ARG A 71 -8.59 1.64 -7.07
N SER A 72 -8.18 1.18 -5.89
CA SER A 72 -6.94 1.57 -5.22
C SER A 72 -5.71 1.22 -6.07
N ILE A 73 -5.60 -0.02 -6.55
CA ILE A 73 -4.52 -0.49 -7.43
C ILE A 73 -4.49 0.30 -8.73
N ARG A 74 -5.65 0.57 -9.34
CA ARG A 74 -5.76 1.37 -10.57
C ARG A 74 -5.19 2.77 -10.39
N THR A 75 -5.51 3.43 -9.27
CA THR A 75 -4.98 4.77 -8.93
C THR A 75 -3.45 4.76 -8.82
N VAL A 76 -2.89 3.74 -8.15
CA VAL A 76 -1.42 3.60 -8.00
C VAL A 76 -0.77 3.37 -9.36
N LYS A 77 -1.32 2.46 -10.17
CA LYS A 77 -0.81 2.16 -11.52
C LYS A 77 -0.81 3.40 -12.42
N GLU A 78 -1.86 4.21 -12.35
CA GLU A 78 -1.94 5.45 -13.14
C GLU A 78 -0.87 6.45 -12.73
N ARG A 79 -0.71 6.70 -11.42
CA ARG A 79 0.31 7.64 -10.92
C ARG A 79 1.74 7.20 -11.26
N VAL A 80 2.00 5.90 -11.18
CA VAL A 80 3.27 5.30 -11.62
C VAL A 80 3.47 5.50 -13.12
N ARG A 81 2.43 5.29 -13.94
CA ARG A 81 2.49 5.50 -15.39
C ARG A 81 2.80 6.95 -15.75
N CYS A 82 2.12 7.92 -15.12
CA CYS A 82 2.39 9.34 -15.32
C CYS A 82 3.85 9.67 -14.98
N THR A 83 4.34 9.21 -13.82
CA THR A 83 5.71 9.49 -13.37
C THR A 83 6.75 8.85 -14.31
N MET A 84 6.54 7.59 -14.69
CA MET A 84 7.44 6.90 -15.62
C MET A 84 7.46 7.52 -17.01
N ARG A 85 6.33 8.08 -17.47
CA ARG A 85 6.22 8.75 -18.77
C ARG A 85 7.02 10.05 -18.83
N SER A 86 7.18 10.73 -17.69
CA SER A 86 7.98 11.95 -17.57
C SER A 86 9.48 11.70 -17.57
N PHE A 87 9.94 10.44 -17.47
CA PHE A 87 11.37 10.16 -17.44
C PHE A 87 12.02 10.32 -18.81
N PRO A 88 13.23 10.93 -18.89
CA PRO A 88 13.97 11.09 -20.14
C PRO A 88 14.65 9.79 -20.60
N PHE A 89 14.41 8.65 -19.93
CA PHE A 89 15.12 7.40 -20.17
C PHE A 89 14.32 6.41 -21.02
N LYS A 90 14.97 5.82 -22.03
CA LYS A 90 14.36 4.77 -22.88
C LYS A 90 14.27 3.41 -22.19
N ARG A 91 15.13 3.14 -21.21
CA ARG A 91 15.15 1.90 -20.40
C ARG A 91 15.20 2.25 -18.93
N ILE A 92 14.28 1.67 -18.16
CA ILE A 92 14.08 1.99 -16.74
C ILE A 92 14.50 0.76 -15.91
N PRO A 93 15.51 0.89 -15.02
CA PRO A 93 15.90 -0.19 -14.12
C PRO A 93 14.78 -0.63 -13.19
N ARG A 94 14.76 -1.91 -12.80
CA ARG A 94 13.76 -2.47 -11.87
C ARG A 94 13.74 -1.75 -10.51
N VAL A 95 14.90 -1.27 -10.05
CA VAL A 95 15.02 -0.52 -8.79
C VAL A 95 14.23 0.79 -8.89
N MET A 96 14.38 1.52 -10.01
CA MET A 96 13.68 2.77 -10.23
C MET A 96 12.16 2.56 -10.30
N VAL A 97 11.69 1.48 -10.94
CA VAL A 97 10.26 1.13 -10.92
C VAL A 97 9.75 0.95 -9.50
N LYS A 98 10.47 0.18 -8.65
CA LYS A 98 10.08 -0.02 -7.25
C LYS A 98 9.99 1.30 -6.49
N SER A 99 11.00 2.15 -6.62
CA SER A 99 11.03 3.45 -5.95
C SER A 99 9.91 4.39 -6.42
N VAL A 100 9.52 4.34 -7.70
CA VAL A 100 8.37 5.13 -8.20
C VAL A 100 7.06 4.62 -7.59
N VAL A 101 6.87 3.31 -7.46
CA VAL A 101 5.68 2.75 -6.83
C VAL A 101 5.66 3.09 -5.33
N GLU A 102 6.80 2.99 -4.64
CA GLU A 102 6.95 3.40 -3.24
C GLU A 102 6.60 4.88 -3.05
N LYS A 103 7.12 5.77 -3.91
CA LYS A 103 6.75 7.19 -3.90
C LYS A 103 5.26 7.38 -4.17
N ALA A 104 4.68 6.68 -5.13
CA ALA A 104 3.26 6.80 -5.43
C ALA A 104 2.37 6.43 -4.23
N VAL A 105 2.73 5.36 -3.51
CA VAL A 105 2.02 4.92 -2.31
C VAL A 105 2.26 5.89 -1.14
N LYS A 106 3.49 6.36 -0.94
CA LYS A 106 3.84 7.32 0.10
C LYS A 106 3.05 8.62 -0.07
N ASP A 107 3.05 9.19 -1.26
CA ASP A 107 2.33 10.43 -1.55
C ASP A 107 0.80 10.27 -1.33
N LEU A 108 0.23 9.11 -1.68
CA LEU A 108 -1.19 8.82 -1.43
C LEU A 108 -1.53 8.66 0.07
N ASN A 109 -0.58 8.20 0.88
CA ASN A 109 -0.75 8.08 2.33
C ASN A 109 -0.45 9.40 3.08
N GLN A 110 0.36 10.28 2.49
CA GLN A 110 0.72 11.58 3.05
C GLN A 110 -0.40 12.61 2.95
N LEU A 111 -1.33 12.45 2.01
CA LEU A 111 -2.45 13.36 1.84
C LEU A 111 -3.70 12.84 2.56
N PRO A 112 -4.49 13.71 3.20
CA PRO A 112 -5.77 13.32 3.77
C PRO A 112 -6.68 12.79 2.66
N ALA A 113 -7.27 11.61 2.89
CA ALA A 113 -8.20 11.04 1.94
C ALA A 113 -9.53 11.81 2.02
N ARG A 114 -10.07 12.23 0.86
CA ARG A 114 -11.32 13.02 0.77
C ARG A 114 -12.53 12.42 1.52
N ASN A 115 -12.55 11.09 1.69
CA ASN A 115 -13.57 10.35 2.46
C ASN A 115 -12.89 9.45 3.52
N GLY A 116 -11.85 9.95 4.18
CA GLY A 116 -11.09 9.26 5.23
C GLY A 116 -11.75 9.37 6.61
N ILE A 117 -11.09 8.85 7.66
CA ILE A 117 -11.55 9.02 9.05
C ILE A 117 -11.44 10.49 9.49
N ALA A 118 -10.40 11.19 9.01
CA ALA A 118 -10.17 12.59 9.29
C ALA A 118 -9.99 13.36 7.97
N ASN A 119 -10.61 14.55 7.90
CA ASN A 119 -10.46 15.45 6.76
C ASN A 119 -9.13 16.21 6.81
N THR A 120 -8.54 16.33 8.00
CA THR A 120 -7.30 17.08 8.27
C THR A 120 -6.09 16.18 8.41
N MET A 121 -6.22 14.99 9.03
CA MET A 121 -5.09 14.08 9.24
C MET A 121 -4.85 13.13 8.07
N SER A 122 -3.58 12.97 7.69
CA SER A 122 -3.20 11.98 6.68
C SER A 122 -3.25 10.56 7.25
N PRO A 123 -3.56 9.53 6.43
CA PRO A 123 -3.44 8.14 6.84
C PRO A 123 -2.05 7.78 7.40
N LEU A 124 -0.98 8.38 6.86
CA LEU A 124 0.38 8.18 7.35
C LEU A 124 0.60 8.75 8.76
N THR A 125 0.04 9.93 9.04
CA THR A 125 0.08 10.58 10.36
C THR A 125 -0.69 9.76 11.39
N MET A 126 -1.87 9.27 11.04
CA MET A 126 -2.67 8.41 11.91
C MET A 126 -2.00 7.06 12.19
N MET A 127 -1.22 6.51 11.24
CA MET A 127 -0.44 5.31 11.49
C MET A 127 0.81 5.60 12.29
N THR A 128 1.60 6.60 11.89
CA THR A 128 3.00 6.71 12.36
C THR A 128 3.15 7.70 13.51
N GLU A 129 2.07 8.41 13.88
CA GLU A 129 2.07 9.53 14.83
C GLU A 129 3.07 10.65 14.47
N LYS A 130 3.59 10.62 13.25
CA LYS A 130 4.53 11.63 12.74
C LYS A 130 3.76 12.90 12.41
N THR A 131 4.39 14.03 12.72
CA THR A 131 3.91 15.37 12.35
C THR A 131 3.60 15.45 10.86
N PHE A 132 2.69 16.36 10.51
CA PHE A 132 2.35 16.61 9.10
C PHE A 132 3.62 16.82 8.27
N PRO A 133 3.71 16.23 7.07
CA PRO A 133 4.83 16.49 6.19
C PRO A 133 4.88 17.98 5.89
N ASP A 134 6.04 18.59 6.10
CA ASP A 134 6.28 19.98 5.75
C ASP A 134 6.19 20.12 4.23
N TYR A 135 5.19 20.88 3.78
CA TYR A 135 4.88 21.03 2.35
C TYR A 135 5.98 21.77 1.60
N ASP A 136 6.79 22.59 2.28
CA ASP A 136 7.91 23.30 1.68
C ASP A 136 9.04 22.34 1.27
N THR A 137 9.10 21.16 1.89
CA THR A 137 10.08 20.10 1.56
C THR A 137 9.62 19.18 0.41
N LEU A 138 8.38 19.30 -0.07
CA LEU A 138 7.82 18.46 -1.14
C LEU A 138 8.15 18.95 -2.56
N LEU A 139 9.02 19.96 -2.70
CA LEU A 139 9.43 20.54 -3.99
C LEU A 139 10.42 19.66 -4.77
N LEU A 140 11.08 18.69 -4.13
CA LEU A 140 12.02 17.82 -4.84
C LEU A 140 11.32 16.80 -5.74
N GLU A 141 11.72 16.81 -7.01
CA GLU A 141 11.29 15.81 -7.98
C GLU A 141 11.88 14.42 -7.70
N PHE A 142 11.30 13.40 -8.30
CA PHE A 142 11.84 12.05 -8.16
C PHE A 142 13.22 11.95 -8.82
N GLY A 143 14.26 11.64 -8.04
CA GLY A 143 15.63 11.48 -8.52
C GLY A 143 16.53 12.71 -8.38
N THR A 144 16.01 13.82 -7.86
CA THR A 144 16.85 14.96 -7.45
C THR A 144 17.50 14.66 -6.11
N TYR A 145 18.81 14.89 -6.00
CA TYR A 145 19.54 14.88 -4.74
C TYR A 145 19.58 16.31 -4.21
N ALA A 146 19.17 16.51 -2.95
CA ALA A 146 19.38 17.74 -2.19
C ALA A 146 20.76 17.71 -1.53
#